data_AF-A0A8H6HJY0-F1
#
_entry.id   AF-A0A8H6HJY0-F1
#
_cell.length_a   1.000
_cell.length_b   1.000
_cell.length_c   1.000
_cell.angle_alpha   90.00
_cell.angle_beta   90.00
_cell.angle_gamma   90.00
#
_symmetry.space_group_name_H-M   'P 1'
#
loop_
_entity.id
_entity.type
_entity.pdbx_description
1 polymer ?
#
loop_
_entity_poly.entity_id
_entity_poly.type
_entity_poly.pdbx_seq_one_letter_code
_entity_poly.pdbx_strand_id
1 'polypeptide(L)'
;MGPWTQFDEDDYRLPEGMKRIGYDADEGRYYFRDSDGSIWRGAEGAQFGELTKVSEAPTSITTQESENDDLEATPRTSRQGGYQLLSADPNVPLAHSRHPMDVNPYRTLFPFFLIIAVVLLLVWRLILSPAMFPGPSQCPEGTALYYVQPGDSCWAVAKMHGISLEKLQQLNPKVQCDPLIPGTSFCLPPLKSPFTSMKGH
;
A
#
# COMPACT_ATOMS: atom_id res chain seq x y z
N MET A 1 -6.05 8.89 -0.47
CA MET A 1 -4.94 9.87 -0.45
C MET A 1 -4.94 10.53 -1.82
N GLY A 2 -5.11 11.84 -2.03
CA GLY A 2 -5.27 12.95 -1.10
C GLY A 2 -6.30 13.96 -1.66
N PRO A 3 -7.33 14.34 -0.88
CA PRO A 3 -8.30 15.37 -1.21
C PRO A 3 -7.79 16.75 -0.74
N TRP A 4 -6.64 17.20 -1.27
CA TRP A 4 -6.04 18.52 -1.00
C TRP A 4 -5.12 18.93 -2.16
N THR A 5 -5.70 19.29 -3.32
CA THR A 5 -4.96 20.00 -4.39
C THR A 5 -5.81 21.07 -5.08
N GLN A 6 -7.14 20.97 -5.01
CA GLN A 6 -8.05 21.87 -5.72
C GLN A 6 -8.19 23.27 -5.07
N PHE A 7 -7.72 23.46 -3.84
CA PHE A 7 -7.75 24.77 -3.16
C PHE A 7 -6.40 25.52 -3.20
N ASP A 8 -5.37 24.93 -3.82
CA ASP A 8 -4.06 25.55 -4.08
C ASP A 8 -3.94 26.12 -5.50
N GLU A 9 -5.02 26.11 -6.27
CA GLU A 9 -5.11 26.81 -7.54
C GLU A 9 -5.07 28.32 -7.25
N ASP A 10 -3.96 28.97 -7.60
CA ASP A 10 -3.73 30.41 -7.39
C ASP A 10 -4.77 31.29 -8.10
N ASP A 11 -5.56 30.68 -8.99
CA ASP A 11 -6.61 31.30 -9.81
C ASP A 11 -7.67 32.05 -8.97
N TYR A 12 -7.91 31.64 -7.72
CA TYR A 12 -8.85 32.34 -6.82
C TYR A 12 -8.20 33.44 -5.97
N ARG A 13 -6.86 33.54 -5.98
CA ARG A 13 -6.07 34.42 -5.10
C ARG A 13 -5.39 35.55 -5.87
N LEU A 14 -5.23 35.37 -7.18
CA LEU A 14 -4.64 36.33 -8.09
C LEU A 14 -5.73 37.16 -8.78
N PRO A 15 -5.40 38.39 -9.23
CA PRO A 15 -6.28 39.15 -10.11
C PRO A 15 -6.70 38.32 -11.34
N GLU A 16 -7.92 38.52 -11.84
CA GLU A 16 -8.41 37.83 -13.03
C GLU A 16 -7.43 38.00 -14.21
N GLY A 17 -7.05 36.90 -14.85
CA GLY A 17 -6.10 36.89 -15.97
C GLY A 17 -4.62 36.69 -15.57
N MET A 18 -4.31 36.63 -14.27
CA MET A 18 -2.94 36.50 -13.79
C MET A 18 -2.64 35.09 -13.29
N LYS A 19 -1.53 34.50 -13.77
CA LYS A 19 -1.12 33.12 -13.44
C LYS A 19 0.29 33.06 -12.87
N ARG A 20 0.51 32.25 -11.84
CA ARG A 20 1.86 31.98 -11.32
C ARG A 20 2.67 31.18 -12.34
N ILE A 21 3.85 31.68 -12.69
CA ILE A 21 4.77 31.04 -13.65
C ILE A 21 5.99 30.40 -13.00
N GLY A 22 6.32 30.76 -11.76
CA GLY A 22 7.46 30.15 -11.08
C GLY A 22 7.71 30.66 -9.67
N TYR A 23 8.60 29.96 -8.98
CA TYR A 23 9.16 30.35 -7.69
C TYR A 23 10.69 30.35 -7.80
N ASP A 24 11.29 31.48 -7.44
CA ASP A 24 12.73 31.60 -7.28
C ASP A 24 13.08 31.26 -5.83
N ALA A 25 13.76 30.12 -5.65
CA ALA A 25 14.14 29.62 -4.34
C ALA A 25 15.33 30.37 -3.73
N ASP A 26 16.17 31.00 -4.57
CA ASP A 26 17.32 31.75 -4.11
C ASP A 26 16.89 33.11 -3.56
N GLU A 27 15.94 33.76 -4.24
CA GLU A 27 15.37 35.05 -3.81
C GLU A 27 14.14 34.91 -2.89
N GLY A 28 13.54 33.72 -2.81
CA GLY A 28 12.33 33.47 -2.04
C GLY A 28 11.11 34.24 -2.57
N ARG A 29 10.95 34.31 -3.90
CA ARG A 29 9.95 35.16 -4.57
C ARG A 29 9.16 34.42 -5.64
N TYR A 30 7.89 34.80 -5.78
CA TYR A 30 7.01 34.29 -6.83
C TYR A 30 6.98 35.20 -8.06
N TYR A 31 6.91 34.59 -9.24
CA TYR A 31 6.74 35.25 -10.52
C TYR A 31 5.40 34.89 -11.12
N PHE A 32 4.76 35.89 -11.74
CA PHE A 32 3.43 35.81 -12.31
C PHE A 32 3.43 36.38 -13.72
N ARG A 33 2.53 35.88 -14.57
CA ARG A 33 2.28 36.39 -15.91
C ARG A 33 0.83 36.83 -16.03
N ASP A 34 0.66 38.03 -16.54
CA ASP A 34 -0.64 38.65 -16.81
C ASP A 34 -1.20 38.21 -18.18
N SER A 35 -2.48 38.48 -18.46
CA SER A 35 -3.12 38.18 -19.75
C SER A 35 -2.42 38.88 -20.91
N ASP A 36 -1.83 40.05 -20.65
CA ASP A 36 -1.10 40.85 -21.62
C ASP A 36 0.35 40.35 -21.84
N GLY A 37 0.72 39.23 -21.21
CA GLY A 37 2.07 38.66 -21.26
C GLY A 37 3.10 39.40 -20.38
N SER A 38 2.68 40.46 -19.67
CA SER A 38 3.52 41.18 -18.72
C SER A 38 3.91 40.29 -17.54
N ILE A 39 5.18 40.36 -17.12
CA ILE A 39 5.69 39.60 -15.99
C ILE A 39 5.66 40.47 -14.73
N TRP A 40 5.27 39.86 -13.62
CA TRP A 40 5.17 40.51 -12.32
C TRP A 40 5.87 39.68 -11.26
N ARG A 41 6.45 40.35 -10.28
CA ARG A 41 7.21 39.74 -9.17
C ARG A 41 6.58 40.12 -7.84
N GLY A 42 6.44 39.14 -6.95
CA GLY A 42 5.97 39.34 -5.58
C GLY A 42 7.02 39.93 -4.63
N ALA A 43 6.56 40.38 -3.46
CA ALA A 43 7.42 40.83 -2.37
C ALA A 43 8.28 39.68 -1.78
N GLU A 44 9.42 40.04 -1.18
CA GLU A 44 10.39 39.08 -0.61
C GLU A 44 9.78 38.27 0.54
N GLY A 45 9.91 36.95 0.47
CA GLY A 45 9.40 36.05 1.51
C GLY A 45 7.88 36.02 1.65
N ALA A 46 7.16 36.69 0.74
CA ALA A 46 5.72 36.87 0.83
C ALA A 46 4.98 35.87 -0.07
N GLN A 47 4.12 35.05 0.54
CA GLN A 47 3.14 34.24 -0.19
C GLN A 47 1.98 35.11 -0.72
N PHE A 48 1.80 36.32 -0.16
CA PHE A 48 0.77 37.29 -0.49
C PHE A 48 1.33 38.71 -0.35
N GLY A 49 0.98 39.63 -1.25
CA GLY A 49 1.44 41.02 -1.14
C GLY A 49 1.43 41.78 -2.45
N GLU A 50 2.15 42.90 -2.46
CA GLU A 50 2.24 43.80 -3.62
C GLU A 50 3.00 43.15 -4.79
N LEU A 51 2.48 43.32 -6.00
CA LEU A 51 3.07 42.81 -7.24
C LEU A 51 3.76 43.96 -7.96
N THR A 52 5.04 43.79 -8.27
CA THR A 52 5.83 44.78 -9.04
C THR A 52 6.03 44.28 -10.46
N LYS A 53 5.70 45.11 -11.46
CA LYS A 53 5.93 44.79 -12.88
C LYS A 53 7.42 44.70 -13.16
N VAL A 54 7.84 43.61 -13.80
CA VAL A 54 9.25 43.39 -14.20
C VAL A 54 9.34 43.12 -15.69
N SER A 55 10.46 43.50 -16.30
CA SER A 55 10.67 43.36 -17.75
C SER A 55 11.04 41.94 -18.18
N GLU A 56 11.58 41.12 -17.27
CA GLU A 56 12.06 39.76 -17.59
C GLU A 56 12.02 38.86 -16.35
N ALA A 57 11.68 37.57 -16.53
CA ALA A 57 11.82 36.53 -15.51
C ALA A 57 13.18 35.84 -15.69
N PRO A 58 13.79 35.31 -14.61
CA PRO A 58 15.03 34.53 -14.74
C PRO A 58 14.83 33.35 -15.69
N THR A 59 15.87 33.05 -16.48
CA THR A 59 15.85 32.05 -17.56
C THR A 59 15.44 30.65 -17.10
N SER A 60 15.57 30.35 -15.80
CA SER A 60 15.09 29.12 -15.16
C SER A 60 13.56 28.96 -15.19
N ILE A 61 12.80 30.03 -15.42
CA ILE A 61 11.34 30.07 -15.43
C ILE A 61 10.77 30.03 -16.86
N THR A 62 11.57 30.40 -17.87
CA THR A 62 11.16 30.48 -19.29
C THR A 62 11.37 29.16 -20.05
N THR A 63 10.89 28.04 -19.48
CA THR A 63 10.88 26.76 -20.21
C THR A 63 9.50 26.12 -20.11
N GLN A 64 8.51 26.72 -20.79
CA GLN A 64 7.26 26.04 -21.13
C GLN A 64 6.71 26.59 -22.45
N GLU A 65 7.10 25.98 -23.56
CA GLU A 65 6.20 25.77 -24.69
C GLU A 65 6.24 24.29 -25.11
N SER A 66 5.10 23.65 -24.88
CA SER A 66 4.56 22.45 -25.54
C SER A 66 5.44 21.21 -25.67
N GLU A 67 5.25 20.25 -24.77
CA GLU A 67 4.97 18.87 -25.16
C GLU A 67 4.28 18.17 -23.99
N ASN A 68 2.98 17.94 -24.16
CA ASN A 68 2.23 17.02 -23.31
C ASN A 68 2.75 15.62 -23.62
N ASP A 69 3.68 15.13 -22.81
CA ASP A 69 3.86 13.69 -22.64
C ASP A 69 4.24 13.44 -21.19
N ASP A 70 3.27 12.89 -20.47
CA ASP A 70 3.44 12.31 -19.16
C ASP A 70 4.60 11.32 -19.21
N LEU A 71 5.63 11.46 -18.35
CA LEU A 71 6.42 10.35 -17.83
C LEU A 71 7.31 10.78 -16.66
N GLU A 72 6.89 10.32 -15.50
CA GLU A 72 7.50 10.42 -14.17
C GLU A 72 9.00 10.05 -14.11
N ALA A 73 9.75 10.88 -13.39
CA ALA A 73 11.03 10.63 -12.69
C ALA A 73 12.06 9.64 -13.28
N THR A 74 13.14 10.17 -13.86
CA THR A 74 14.44 9.49 -13.85
C THR A 74 15.32 10.04 -12.71
N PRO A 75 16.01 9.18 -11.93
CA PRO A 75 17.01 9.64 -10.99
C PRO A 75 18.22 10.17 -11.77
N ARG A 76 18.67 11.39 -11.46
CA ARG A 76 19.94 11.96 -11.96
C ARG A 76 21.11 11.10 -11.49
N THR A 77 21.43 10.02 -12.21
CA THR A 77 22.76 9.44 -12.21
C THR A 77 23.56 10.05 -13.33
N SER A 78 24.46 10.96 -12.97
CA SER A 78 25.85 11.05 -13.44
C SER A 78 26.30 12.51 -13.47
N ARG A 79 26.83 12.97 -12.33
CA ARG A 79 27.79 14.07 -12.30
C ARG A 79 29.17 13.42 -12.21
N GLN A 80 29.89 13.35 -13.34
CA GLN A 80 31.35 13.53 -13.45
C GLN A 80 31.82 13.19 -14.88
N GLY A 81 32.27 14.21 -15.63
CA GLY A 81 33.27 14.04 -16.69
C GLY A 81 32.78 14.17 -18.15
N GLY A 82 33.31 15.18 -18.85
CA GLY A 82 33.21 15.40 -20.30
C GLY A 82 31.84 15.96 -20.72
N TYR A 83 31.69 16.93 -21.61
CA TYR A 83 32.43 17.26 -22.83
C TYR A 83 32.11 18.73 -23.18
N GLN A 84 33.14 19.44 -23.63
CA GLN A 84 33.04 20.78 -24.18
C GLN A 84 32.44 20.71 -25.58
N LEU A 85 31.39 21.49 -25.87
CA LEU A 85 30.86 21.57 -27.24
C LEU A 85 31.66 22.60 -28.04
N LEU A 86 32.49 22.04 -28.93
CA LEU A 86 33.24 22.72 -29.98
C LEU A 86 32.30 23.41 -30.98
N SER A 87 32.82 24.50 -31.53
CA SER A 87 32.52 25.16 -32.80
C SER A 87 31.41 24.55 -33.67
N ALA A 88 30.36 25.33 -33.94
CA ALA A 88 29.40 25.04 -35.00
C ALA A 88 30.10 25.15 -36.37
N ASP A 89 30.49 24.01 -36.95
CA ASP A 89 30.89 23.90 -38.37
C ASP A 89 29.63 23.63 -39.22
N PRO A 90 29.26 24.53 -40.16
CA PRO A 90 28.00 24.44 -40.88
C PRO A 90 27.97 23.39 -42.02
N ASN A 91 29.03 22.59 -42.24
CA ASN A 91 29.11 21.69 -43.40
C ASN A 91 28.95 20.19 -43.10
N VAL A 92 28.52 19.78 -41.91
CA VAL A 92 28.34 18.35 -41.58
C VAL A 92 26.87 17.95 -41.75
N PRO A 93 26.50 17.04 -42.68
CA PRO A 93 25.12 16.59 -42.80
C PRO A 93 24.73 15.77 -41.56
N LEU A 94 23.61 16.14 -40.95
CA LEU A 94 22.99 15.45 -39.82
C LEU A 94 22.70 13.98 -40.16
N ALA A 95 23.62 13.10 -39.76
CA ALA A 95 23.37 11.68 -39.72
C ALA A 95 22.23 11.43 -38.72
N HIS A 96 21.03 11.20 -39.24
CA HIS A 96 19.91 10.73 -38.43
C HIS A 96 20.29 9.35 -37.90
N SER A 97 20.74 9.30 -36.65
CA SER A 97 20.86 8.09 -35.88
C SER A 97 19.50 7.42 -35.83
N ARG A 98 19.25 6.49 -36.75
CA ARG A 98 18.17 5.52 -36.62
C ARG A 98 18.51 4.67 -35.41
N HIS A 99 17.88 4.97 -34.28
CA HIS A 99 17.86 4.06 -33.16
C HIS A 99 17.34 2.71 -33.67
N PRO A 100 18.11 1.61 -33.55
CA PRO A 100 17.56 0.29 -33.81
C PRO A 100 16.44 0.09 -32.80
N MET A 101 15.21 -0.08 -33.28
CA MET A 101 14.11 -0.53 -32.43
C MET A 101 14.56 -1.85 -31.80
N ASP A 102 14.78 -1.86 -30.49
CA ASP A 102 15.15 -3.06 -29.75
C ASP A 102 14.01 -4.08 -29.91
N VAL A 103 14.18 -5.01 -30.85
CA VAL A 103 13.24 -6.07 -31.20
C VAL A 103 13.27 -7.17 -30.14
N ASN A 104 12.90 -6.84 -28.91
CA ASN A 104 12.45 -7.82 -27.93
C ASN A 104 11.50 -7.17 -26.92
N PRO A 105 10.25 -6.89 -27.35
CA PRO A 105 9.22 -6.33 -26.47
C PRO A 105 8.96 -7.21 -25.23
N TYR A 106 9.36 -8.47 -25.27
CA TYR A 106 9.27 -9.41 -24.16
C TYR A 106 10.21 -9.08 -23.00
N ARG A 107 11.28 -8.30 -23.20
CA ARG A 107 12.24 -7.96 -22.14
C ARG A 107 11.66 -6.98 -21.11
N THR A 108 10.84 -6.03 -21.56
CA THR A 108 10.12 -5.09 -20.69
C THR A 108 8.86 -5.71 -20.08
N LEU A 109 8.30 -6.74 -20.72
CA LEU A 109 7.12 -7.46 -20.22
C LEU A 109 7.46 -8.60 -19.24
N PHE A 110 8.71 -9.12 -19.28
CA PHE A 110 9.21 -10.16 -18.38
C PHE A 110 8.91 -9.94 -16.89
N PRO A 111 9.16 -8.75 -16.28
CA PRO A 111 8.85 -8.52 -14.86
C PRO A 111 7.35 -8.69 -14.54
N PHE A 112 6.46 -8.29 -15.46
CA PHE A 112 5.01 -8.45 -15.26
C PHE A 112 4.59 -9.92 -15.31
N PHE A 113 5.15 -10.70 -16.26
CA PHE A 113 4.90 -12.15 -16.32
C PHE A 113 5.43 -12.88 -15.09
N LEU A 114 6.58 -12.46 -14.55
CA LEU A 114 7.15 -13.01 -13.31
C LEU A 114 6.21 -12.74 -12.13
N ILE A 115 5.71 -11.50 -11.98
CA ILE A 115 4.75 -11.14 -10.93
C ILE A 115 3.46 -11.97 -11.08
N ILE A 116 2.90 -12.06 -12.29
CA ILE A 116 1.70 -12.86 -12.56
C ILE A 116 1.94 -14.33 -12.20
N ALA A 117 3.07 -14.91 -12.59
CA ALA A 117 3.40 -16.30 -12.26
C ALA A 117 3.53 -16.52 -10.75
N VAL A 118 4.17 -15.60 -10.02
CA VAL A 118 4.27 -15.67 -8.55
C VAL A 118 2.90 -15.55 -7.90
N VAL A 119 2.06 -14.62 -8.36
CA VAL A 119 0.69 -14.46 -7.85
C VAL A 119 -0.14 -15.71 -8.11
N LEU A 120 -0.05 -16.29 -9.32
CA LEU A 120 -0.73 -17.56 -9.64
C LEU A 120 -0.22 -18.72 -8.78
N LEU A 121 1.09 -18.79 -8.51
CA LEU A 121 1.66 -19.79 -7.61
C LEU A 121 1.23 -19.57 -6.15
N LEU A 122 1.08 -18.33 -5.70
CA LEU A 122 0.59 -18.00 -4.36
C LEU A 122 -0.90 -18.32 -4.22
N VAL A 123 -1.70 -18.01 -5.24
CA VAL A 123 -3.13 -18.32 -5.30
C VAL A 123 -3.35 -19.82 -5.37
N TRP A 124 -2.60 -20.54 -6.22
CA TRP A 124 -2.55 -22.00 -6.22
C TRP A 124 -2.18 -22.50 -4.83
N ARG A 125 -1.07 -22.03 -4.26
CA ARG A 125 -0.65 -22.44 -2.92
C ARG A 125 -1.73 -22.17 -1.87
N LEU A 126 -2.42 -21.05 -1.91
CA LEU A 126 -3.51 -20.72 -0.98
C LEU A 126 -4.74 -21.60 -1.17
N ILE A 127 -5.09 -21.95 -2.41
CA ILE A 127 -6.28 -22.77 -2.74
C ILE A 127 -6.00 -24.28 -2.55
N LEU A 128 -4.77 -24.74 -2.80
CA LEU A 128 -4.34 -26.15 -2.67
C LEU A 128 -3.47 -26.42 -1.43
N SER A 129 -3.34 -25.49 -0.48
CA SER A 129 -2.84 -25.82 0.87
C SER A 129 -4.02 -26.20 1.76
N PRO A 130 -4.29 -27.49 2.01
CA PRO A 130 -5.30 -27.91 2.98
C PRO A 130 -4.72 -27.80 4.40
N ALA A 131 -4.33 -26.60 4.81
CA ALA A 131 -3.58 -26.41 6.06
C ALA A 131 -4.11 -25.30 6.97
N MET A 132 -5.31 -24.76 6.72
CA MET A 132 -5.89 -23.74 7.61
C MET A 132 -7.37 -23.90 7.93
N PHE A 133 -7.94 -25.06 7.64
CA PHE A 133 -9.11 -25.53 8.35
C PHE A 133 -8.74 -26.88 8.94
N PRO A 134 -8.42 -26.98 10.25
CA PRO A 134 -8.67 -28.24 10.90
C PRO A 134 -10.13 -28.57 10.58
N GLY A 135 -10.34 -29.61 9.75
CA GLY A 135 -11.67 -30.18 9.58
C GLY A 135 -12.30 -30.37 10.96
N PRO A 136 -13.63 -30.23 11.07
CA PRO A 136 -14.35 -30.00 12.32
C PRO A 136 -13.68 -30.75 13.44
N SER A 137 -13.03 -30.03 14.38
CA SER A 137 -12.19 -30.57 15.45
C SER A 137 -12.69 -31.94 15.90
N GLN A 138 -12.12 -33.00 15.30
CA GLN A 138 -12.64 -34.34 15.46
C GLN A 138 -12.13 -34.79 16.83
N CYS A 139 -12.96 -34.55 17.83
CA CYS A 139 -12.78 -35.18 19.12
C CYS A 139 -12.65 -36.69 18.90
N PRO A 140 -11.72 -37.36 19.60
CA PRO A 140 -11.53 -38.80 19.46
C PRO A 140 -12.85 -39.54 19.74
N GLU A 141 -12.99 -40.74 19.17
CA GLU A 141 -14.22 -41.54 19.32
C GLU A 141 -14.65 -41.65 20.79
N GLY A 142 -15.94 -41.43 21.04
CA GLY A 142 -16.51 -41.41 22.39
C GLY A 142 -16.37 -40.08 23.14
N THR A 143 -15.85 -39.03 22.49
CA THR A 143 -15.86 -37.66 23.02
C THR A 143 -16.56 -36.68 22.08
N ALA A 144 -17.15 -35.64 22.65
CA ALA A 144 -17.87 -34.57 21.96
C ALA A 144 -17.23 -33.22 22.28
N LEU A 145 -17.36 -32.28 21.36
CA LEU A 145 -16.86 -30.92 21.52
C LEU A 145 -17.75 -30.16 22.52
N TYR A 146 -17.12 -29.57 23.54
CA TYR A 146 -17.78 -28.72 24.53
C TYR A 146 -17.24 -27.30 24.43
N TYR A 147 -18.16 -26.32 24.43
CA TYR A 147 -17.84 -24.89 24.40
C TYR A 147 -18.02 -24.29 25.80
N VAL A 148 -16.93 -23.76 26.35
CA VAL A 148 -16.91 -23.13 27.67
C VAL A 148 -17.84 -21.92 27.70
N GLN A 149 -18.78 -21.94 28.63
CA GLN A 149 -19.68 -20.84 28.93
C GLN A 149 -19.09 -19.91 30.02
N PRO A 150 -19.52 -18.64 30.06
CA PRO A 150 -19.18 -17.76 31.18
C PRO A 150 -19.61 -18.37 32.52
N GLY A 151 -18.67 -18.48 33.47
CA GLY A 151 -18.91 -19.05 34.80
C GLY A 151 -18.55 -20.54 34.94
N ASP A 152 -18.15 -21.21 33.85
CA ASP A 152 -17.66 -22.57 33.92
C ASP A 152 -16.29 -22.65 34.62
N SER A 153 -16.07 -23.75 35.32
CA SER A 153 -14.76 -24.16 35.82
C SER A 153 -14.45 -25.57 35.36
N CYS A 154 -13.17 -25.90 35.14
CA CYS A 154 -12.77 -27.25 34.77
C CYS A 154 -13.29 -28.29 35.78
N TRP A 155 -13.32 -27.95 37.08
CA TRP A 155 -13.84 -28.84 38.11
C TRP A 155 -15.35 -29.12 37.95
N ALA A 156 -16.16 -28.08 37.74
CA ALA A 156 -17.60 -28.23 37.57
C ALA A 156 -17.94 -29.02 36.30
N VAL A 157 -17.26 -28.70 35.19
CA VAL A 157 -17.42 -29.39 33.90
C VAL A 157 -16.97 -30.85 33.99
N ALA A 158 -15.80 -31.13 34.59
CA ALA A 158 -15.32 -32.51 34.79
C ALA A 158 -16.31 -33.34 35.60
N LYS A 159 -16.83 -32.77 36.70
CA LYS A 159 -17.82 -33.42 37.57
C LYS A 159 -19.12 -33.72 36.84
N MET A 160 -19.61 -32.78 36.03
CA MET A 160 -20.82 -32.94 35.22
C MET A 160 -20.69 -34.07 34.19
N HIS A 161 -19.50 -34.22 33.60
CA HIS A 161 -19.18 -35.28 32.65
C HIS A 161 -18.67 -36.57 33.32
N GLY A 162 -18.60 -36.62 34.66
CA GLY A 162 -18.22 -37.81 35.41
C GLY A 162 -16.75 -38.23 35.27
N ILE A 163 -15.84 -37.29 34.97
CA ILE A 163 -14.39 -37.53 34.87
C ILE A 163 -13.62 -36.77 35.96
N SER A 164 -12.40 -37.21 36.29
CA SER A 164 -11.50 -36.46 37.17
C SER A 164 -10.90 -35.26 36.45
N LEU A 165 -10.44 -34.26 37.22
CA LEU A 165 -9.74 -33.10 36.68
C LEU A 165 -8.44 -33.50 35.95
N GLU A 166 -7.68 -34.47 36.49
CA GLU A 166 -6.46 -34.94 35.81
C GLU A 166 -6.81 -35.59 34.47
N LYS A 167 -7.91 -36.34 34.41
CA LYS A 167 -8.33 -36.97 33.16
C LYS A 167 -8.76 -35.94 32.12
N LEU A 168 -9.42 -34.86 32.54
CA LEU A 168 -9.79 -33.74 31.66
C LEU A 168 -8.54 -33.07 31.06
N GLN A 169 -7.52 -32.80 31.89
CA GLN A 169 -6.25 -32.21 31.45
C GLN A 169 -5.45 -33.14 30.53
N GLN A 170 -5.46 -34.45 30.80
CA GLN A 170 -4.83 -35.45 29.92
C GLN A 170 -5.50 -35.51 28.54
N LEU A 171 -6.82 -35.43 28.48
CA LEU A 171 -7.57 -35.41 27.22
C LEU A 171 -7.33 -34.11 26.44
N ASN A 172 -7.10 -33.01 27.15
CA ASN A 172 -7.00 -31.68 26.57
C ASN A 172 -5.75 -30.95 27.08
N PRO A 173 -4.54 -31.38 26.68
CA PRO A 173 -3.27 -30.84 27.21
C PRO A 173 -3.03 -29.36 26.86
N LYS A 174 -3.82 -28.80 25.93
CA LYS A 174 -3.75 -27.40 25.52
C LYS A 174 -4.66 -26.48 26.35
N VAL A 175 -5.56 -27.05 27.17
CA VAL A 175 -6.53 -26.28 27.97
C VAL A 175 -5.91 -25.88 29.29
N GLN A 176 -5.97 -24.59 29.61
CA GLN A 176 -5.59 -24.05 30.91
C GLN A 176 -6.84 -23.92 31.78
N CYS A 177 -6.80 -24.48 32.99
CA CYS A 177 -7.96 -24.53 33.89
C CYS A 177 -8.03 -23.35 34.89
N ASP A 178 -6.93 -22.62 35.07
CA ASP A 178 -6.83 -21.48 35.99
C ASP A 178 -6.13 -20.30 35.29
N PRO A 179 -6.86 -19.38 34.64
CA PRO A 179 -8.32 -19.33 34.47
C PRO A 179 -8.82 -20.07 33.22
N LEU A 180 -10.01 -20.67 33.32
CA LEU A 180 -10.72 -21.20 32.15
C LEU A 180 -11.36 -20.07 31.36
N ILE A 181 -10.98 -19.92 30.07
CA ILE A 181 -11.40 -18.81 29.21
C ILE A 181 -12.71 -19.17 28.48
N PRO A 182 -13.80 -18.38 28.65
CA PRO A 182 -15.05 -18.59 27.89
C PRO A 182 -14.83 -18.54 26.38
N GLY A 183 -15.56 -19.37 25.64
CA GLY A 183 -15.41 -19.52 24.18
C GLY A 183 -14.32 -20.50 23.74
N THR A 184 -13.49 -21.00 24.67
CA THR A 184 -12.59 -22.13 24.39
C THR A 184 -13.40 -23.40 24.14
N SER A 185 -12.96 -24.23 23.20
CA SER A 185 -13.58 -25.53 22.92
C SER A 185 -12.63 -26.68 23.23
N PHE A 186 -13.11 -27.72 23.89
CA PHE A 186 -12.33 -28.92 24.18
C PHE A 186 -13.19 -30.19 24.20
N CYS A 187 -12.54 -31.35 24.13
CA CYS A 187 -13.21 -32.63 23.97
C CYS A 187 -13.55 -33.26 25.32
N LEU A 188 -14.81 -33.65 25.50
CA LEU A 188 -15.33 -34.27 26.72
C LEU A 188 -16.12 -35.54 26.39
N PRO A 189 -16.13 -36.55 27.26
CA PRO A 189 -17.02 -37.69 27.08
C PRO A 189 -18.50 -37.26 27.16
N PRO A 190 -19.45 -38.06 26.64
CA PRO A 190 -20.87 -37.77 26.80
C PRO A 190 -21.23 -37.65 28.28
N LEU A 191 -22.25 -36.84 28.58
CA LEU A 191 -22.79 -36.71 29.92
C LEU A 191 -23.15 -38.10 30.46
N LYS A 192 -22.76 -38.36 31.70
CA LYS A 192 -23.19 -39.55 32.42
C LYS A 192 -24.69 -39.40 32.69
N SER A 193 -25.53 -39.90 31.77
CA SER A 193 -26.97 -39.91 31.94
C SER A 193 -27.32 -40.64 33.24
N PRO A 194 -28.11 -40.04 34.16
CA PRO A 194 -28.64 -40.77 35.31
C PRO A 194 -29.71 -41.80 34.90
N PHE A 195 -30.14 -41.81 33.64
CA PHE A 195 -31.08 -42.80 33.13
C PHE A 195 -30.33 -43.99 32.54
N THR A 196 -30.09 -44.97 33.41
CA THR A 196 -29.94 -46.37 33.01
C THR A 196 -31.03 -46.67 31.98
N SER A 197 -30.61 -46.96 30.75
CA SER A 197 -31.42 -47.58 29.71
C SER A 197 -32.11 -48.80 30.33
N MET A 198 -33.40 -48.69 30.65
CA MET A 198 -34.24 -49.86 30.91
C MET A 198 -34.33 -50.60 29.58
N LYS A 199 -33.49 -51.63 29.45
CA LYS A 199 -33.50 -52.57 28.34
C LYS A 199 -34.82 -53.34 28.43
N GLY A 200 -35.77 -53.01 27.56
CA GLY A 200 -37.02 -53.77 27.41
C GLY A 200 -36.70 -55.21 27.02
N HIS A 201 -37.21 -56.14 27.82
CA HIS A 201 -37.20 -57.59 27.58
C HIS A 201 -38.15 -57.96 26.44
#